data_AF-A0AAW5KKW6-F1
#
_entry.id   AF-A0AAW5KKW6-F1
#
_cell.length_a   1.000
_cell.length_b   1.000
_cell.length_c   1.000
_cell.angle_alpha   90.00
_cell.angle_beta   90.00
_cell.angle_gamma   90.00
#
_symmetry.space_group_name_H-M   'P 1'
#
loop_
_entity.id
_entity.type
_entity.pdbx_description
1 polymer ?
#
loop_
_entity_poly.entity_id
_entity_poly.type
_entity_poly.pdbx_seq_one_letter_code
_entity_poly.pdbx_strand_id
1 'polypeptide(L)'
;MSDTRSELKKLVPLYCDELNSLDLSLYENYEFSKDYLNKKEELIKNQSRIYYPLIKTTGRRIASAIIAAAIMGTTTVAAYAPARNAVRNFFLRIYNDHTVVSVQHDSKDIGNHKSKIEKQYSITVPEGFVLDESESVSTDNYIELCYYSDDKKKSIYFDQYTADSYSSYYDNERGHFKTSSDKFGNELMIYKNDDFISILWDNGEYIFELSGDISELEIMDIYYSVK
;
A
#
# COMPACT_ATOMS: atom_id res chain seq x y z
N MET A 1 -33.44 -6.32 -3.71
CA MET A 1 -33.44 -4.98 -4.34
C MET A 1 -33.60 -5.18 -5.84
N SER A 2 -34.68 -4.67 -6.42
CA SER A 2 -34.91 -4.72 -7.87
C SER A 2 -33.86 -3.83 -8.55
N ASP A 3 -33.11 -4.38 -9.52
CA ASP A 3 -32.15 -3.62 -10.31
C ASP A 3 -32.92 -2.62 -11.19
N THR A 4 -32.76 -1.33 -10.91
CA THR A 4 -33.42 -0.21 -11.61
C THR A 4 -33.29 -0.34 -13.14
N ARG A 5 -32.21 -0.94 -13.64
CA ARG A 5 -31.99 -1.20 -15.06
C ARG A 5 -32.95 -2.25 -15.63
N SER A 6 -33.30 -3.26 -14.84
CA SER A 6 -34.24 -4.30 -15.22
C SER A 6 -35.68 -3.78 -15.24
N GLU A 7 -36.05 -2.85 -14.38
CA GLU A 7 -37.39 -2.24 -14.41
C GLU A 7 -37.54 -1.28 -15.59
N LEU A 8 -36.52 -0.46 -15.87
CA LEU A 8 -36.51 0.40 -17.05
C LEU A 8 -36.69 -0.38 -18.36
N LYS A 9 -36.05 -1.55 -18.49
CA LYS A 9 -36.21 -2.42 -19.67
C LYS A 9 -37.62 -2.96 -19.84
N LYS A 10 -38.39 -3.13 -18.75
CA LYS A 10 -39.78 -3.59 -18.80
C LYS A 10 -40.75 -2.44 -19.13
N LEU A 11 -40.42 -1.22 -18.72
CA LEU A 11 -41.25 -0.04 -18.95
C LEU A 11 -41.14 0.50 -20.39
N VAL A 12 -39.96 0.43 -21.01
CA VAL A 12 -39.75 0.97 -22.37
C VAL A 12 -40.74 0.40 -23.41
N PRO A 13 -40.98 -0.92 -23.51
CA PRO A 13 -41.96 -1.46 -24.45
C PRO A 13 -43.40 -0.99 -24.17
N LEU A 14 -43.78 -0.89 -22.89
CA LEU A 14 -45.12 -0.46 -22.47
C LEU A 14 -45.40 1.00 -22.89
N TYR A 15 -44.43 1.90 -22.70
CA TYR A 15 -44.54 3.27 -23.18
C TYR A 15 -44.57 3.37 -24.70
N CYS A 16 -43.84 2.50 -25.41
CA CYS A 16 -43.88 2.46 -26.87
C CYS A 16 -45.24 1.98 -27.39
N ASP A 17 -45.86 0.99 -26.75
CA ASP A 17 -47.20 0.51 -27.13
C ASP A 17 -48.28 1.56 -26.85
N GLU A 18 -48.19 2.27 -25.72
CA GLU A 18 -49.07 3.39 -25.39
C GLU A 18 -48.92 4.54 -26.40
N LEU A 19 -47.69 4.88 -26.79
CA LEU A 19 -47.39 5.86 -27.86
C LEU A 19 -47.94 5.44 -29.23
N ASN A 20 -47.93 4.15 -29.56
CA ASN A 20 -48.47 3.63 -30.82
C ASN A 20 -50.01 3.58 -30.83
N SER A 21 -50.65 3.62 -29.66
CA SER A 21 -52.12 3.64 -29.52
C SER A 21 -52.73 5.04 -29.56
N LEU A 22 -51.90 6.09 -29.54
CA LEU A 22 -52.32 7.48 -29.62
C LEU A 22 -52.78 7.85 -31.04
N ASP A 23 -53.98 8.43 -31.14
CA ASP A 23 -54.50 8.98 -32.39
C ASP A 23 -53.79 10.30 -32.71
N LEU A 24 -52.73 10.20 -33.50
CA LEU A 24 -51.87 11.32 -33.91
C LEU A 24 -52.60 12.36 -34.78
N SER A 25 -53.81 12.05 -35.29
CA SER A 25 -54.61 13.00 -36.07
C SER A 25 -55.08 14.21 -35.23
N LEU A 26 -55.18 14.05 -33.91
CA LEU A 26 -55.55 15.13 -32.98
C LEU A 26 -54.45 16.20 -32.81
N TYR A 27 -53.23 15.92 -33.26
CA TYR A 27 -52.05 16.79 -33.09
C TYR A 27 -51.47 17.24 -34.43
N GLU A 28 -52.19 17.02 -35.53
CA GLU A 28 -51.74 17.30 -36.90
C GLU A 28 -51.35 18.79 -37.09
N ASN A 29 -51.99 19.70 -36.35
CA ASN A 29 -51.73 21.14 -36.39
C ASN A 29 -51.05 21.69 -35.11
N TYR A 30 -50.46 20.83 -34.27
CA TYR A 30 -49.81 21.25 -33.03
C TYR A 30 -48.39 21.79 -33.31
N GLU A 31 -48.21 23.11 -33.16
CA GLU A 31 -46.89 23.73 -33.25
C GLU A 31 -46.18 23.78 -31.89
N PHE A 32 -44.99 23.20 -31.82
CA PHE A 32 -44.14 23.28 -30.64
C PHE A 32 -43.58 24.69 -30.44
N SER A 33 -43.39 25.09 -29.17
CA SER A 33 -42.77 26.39 -28.86
C SER A 33 -41.31 26.46 -29.36
N LYS A 34 -40.86 27.66 -29.73
CA LYS A 34 -39.46 27.90 -30.14
C LYS A 34 -38.46 27.48 -29.07
N ASP A 35 -38.79 27.69 -27.80
CA ASP A 35 -37.93 27.33 -26.66
C ASP A 35 -37.75 25.80 -26.55
N TYR A 36 -38.84 25.04 -26.74
CA TYR A 36 -38.79 23.58 -26.79
C TYR A 36 -37.96 23.07 -27.97
N LEU A 37 -38.16 23.64 -29.16
CA LEU A 37 -37.40 23.26 -30.36
C LEU A 37 -35.90 23.53 -30.18
N ASN A 38 -35.54 24.69 -29.62
CA ASN A 38 -34.14 25.03 -29.32
C ASN A 38 -33.50 24.06 -28.32
N LYS A 39 -34.20 23.72 -27.23
CA LYS A 39 -33.71 22.75 -26.24
C LYS A 39 -33.58 21.35 -26.82
N LYS A 40 -34.53 20.92 -27.66
CA LYS A 40 -34.48 19.64 -28.38
C LYS A 40 -33.25 19.56 -29.31
N GLU A 41 -33.04 20.61 -30.11
CA GLU A 41 -31.88 20.74 -31.00
C GLU A 41 -30.56 20.71 -30.23
N GLU A 42 -30.49 21.40 -29.08
CA GLU A 42 -29.30 21.43 -28.23
C GLU A 42 -28.98 20.06 -27.63
N LEU A 43 -29.99 19.30 -27.21
CA LEU A 43 -29.83 17.94 -26.70
C LEU A 43 -29.36 16.97 -27.80
N ILE A 44 -29.95 17.03 -29.00
CA ILE A 44 -29.53 16.21 -30.16
C ILE A 44 -28.10 16.58 -30.58
N LYS A 45 -27.75 17.87 -30.58
CA LYS A 45 -26.41 18.37 -30.89
C LYS A 45 -25.38 17.95 -29.85
N ASN A 46 -25.75 17.90 -28.57
CA ASN A 46 -24.88 17.41 -27.51
C ASN A 46 -24.72 15.88 -27.53
N GLN A 47 -25.74 15.14 -27.98
CA GLN A 47 -25.66 13.70 -28.17
C GLN A 47 -24.81 13.29 -29.38
N SER A 48 -24.77 14.11 -30.44
CA SER A 48 -24.05 13.86 -31.70
C SER A 48 -22.60 14.37 -31.72
N ARG A 49 -22.09 14.96 -30.62
CA ARG A 49 -20.68 15.39 -30.56
C ARG A 49 -19.74 14.19 -30.40
N ILE A 50 -19.10 13.85 -31.53
CA ILE A 50 -18.10 12.79 -31.78
C ILE A 50 -16.84 12.82 -30.86
N TYR A 51 -16.72 13.71 -29.88
CA TYR A 51 -15.50 13.84 -29.06
C TYR A 51 -15.51 13.07 -27.73
N TYR A 52 -16.63 12.47 -27.32
CA TYR A 52 -16.67 11.70 -26.06
C TYR A 52 -16.07 10.28 -26.11
N PRO A 53 -16.11 9.51 -27.22
CA PRO A 53 -15.54 8.16 -27.27
C PRO A 53 -14.02 8.11 -27.52
N LEU A 54 -13.45 9.13 -28.17
CA LEU A 54 -12.04 9.11 -28.63
C LEU A 54 -11.05 9.53 -27.54
N ILE A 55 -11.43 10.41 -26.62
CA ILE A 55 -10.53 10.94 -25.59
C ILE A 55 -10.36 9.95 -24.42
N LYS A 56 -11.27 8.98 -24.27
CA LYS A 56 -11.29 8.07 -23.11
C LYS A 56 -10.60 6.72 -23.31
N THR A 57 -10.24 6.34 -24.54
CA THR A 57 -9.77 4.97 -24.84
C THR A 57 -8.31 4.89 -25.27
N THR A 58 -7.83 5.73 -26.18
CA THR A 58 -6.45 5.65 -26.69
C THR A 58 -5.42 6.22 -25.71
N GLY A 59 -5.67 7.41 -25.14
CA GLY A 59 -4.77 8.00 -24.13
C GLY A 59 -4.69 7.16 -22.86
N ARG A 60 -5.80 6.53 -22.47
CA ARG A 60 -5.85 5.61 -21.32
C ARG A 60 -5.09 4.31 -21.61
N ARG A 61 -5.18 3.77 -22.83
CA ARG A 61 -4.40 2.58 -23.25
C ARG A 61 -2.91 2.86 -23.37
N ILE A 62 -2.52 4.02 -23.89
CA ILE A 62 -1.10 4.42 -23.97
C ILE A 62 -0.56 4.69 -22.56
N ALA A 63 -1.28 5.42 -21.71
CA ALA A 63 -0.89 5.61 -20.31
C ALA A 63 -0.85 4.28 -19.56
N SER A 64 -1.82 3.38 -19.75
CA SER A 64 -1.80 2.04 -19.16
C SER A 64 -0.67 1.16 -19.72
N ALA A 65 -0.31 1.29 -21.00
CA ALA A 65 0.81 0.56 -21.58
C ALA A 65 2.16 1.10 -21.09
N ILE A 66 2.29 2.42 -20.88
CA ILE A 66 3.48 3.04 -20.28
C ILE A 66 3.59 2.65 -18.80
N ILE A 67 2.48 2.68 -18.04
CA ILE A 67 2.44 2.21 -16.66
C ILE A 67 2.75 0.71 -16.60
N ALA A 68 2.17 -0.11 -17.48
CA ALA A 68 2.45 -1.54 -17.54
C ALA A 68 3.89 -1.83 -17.97
N ALA A 69 4.45 -1.08 -18.93
CA ALA A 69 5.85 -1.22 -19.34
C ALA A 69 6.83 -0.71 -18.27
N ALA A 70 6.47 0.31 -17.49
CA ALA A 70 7.23 0.75 -16.33
C ALA A 70 7.20 -0.30 -15.21
N ILE A 71 6.03 -0.89 -14.92
CA ILE A 71 5.88 -2.02 -13.98
C ILE A 71 6.61 -3.27 -14.49
N MET A 72 6.56 -3.57 -15.79
CA MET A 72 7.27 -4.71 -16.36
C MET A 72 8.79 -4.48 -16.41
N GLY A 73 9.23 -3.25 -16.67
CA GLY A 73 10.63 -2.82 -16.63
C GLY A 73 11.25 -2.93 -15.24
N THR A 74 10.50 -2.59 -14.18
CA THR A 74 10.95 -2.84 -12.79
C THR A 74 10.95 -4.33 -12.45
N THR A 75 10.00 -5.12 -12.96
CA THR A 75 9.99 -6.58 -12.67
C THR A 75 11.14 -7.36 -13.32
N THR A 76 11.75 -6.88 -14.41
CA THR A 76 12.86 -7.60 -15.06
C THR A 76 14.17 -7.47 -14.28
N VAL A 77 14.36 -6.39 -13.52
CA VAL A 77 15.54 -6.19 -12.65
C VAL A 77 15.34 -6.87 -11.29
N ALA A 78 14.09 -7.13 -10.89
CA ALA A 78 13.72 -7.82 -9.65
C ALA A 78 13.70 -9.36 -9.78
N ALA A 79 14.69 -9.95 -10.48
CA ALA A 79 14.86 -11.41 -10.56
C ALA A 79 15.44 -12.03 -9.26
N TYR A 80 15.17 -11.42 -8.10
CA TYR A 80 15.48 -11.97 -6.79
C TYR A 80 14.16 -12.27 -6.07
N ALA A 81 13.74 -13.53 -6.13
CA ALA A 81 12.48 -14.03 -5.55
C ALA A 81 12.28 -13.77 -4.03
N PRO A 82 13.32 -13.62 -3.18
CA PRO A 82 13.12 -13.34 -1.74
C PRO A 82 12.50 -11.97 -1.41
N ALA A 83 12.59 -10.99 -2.29
CA ALA A 83 12.16 -9.61 -2.04
C ALA A 83 10.62 -9.40 -1.96
N ARG A 84 9.81 -10.39 -2.36
CA ARG A 84 8.34 -10.25 -2.45
C ARG A 84 7.54 -10.75 -1.24
N ASN A 85 8.19 -11.25 -0.19
CA ASN A 85 7.51 -11.90 0.94
C ASN A 85 7.65 -11.17 2.30
N ALA A 86 8.33 -10.02 2.35
CA ALA A 86 8.86 -9.43 3.58
C ALA A 86 7.83 -9.10 4.69
N VAL A 87 6.59 -8.71 4.36
CA VAL A 87 5.56 -8.41 5.38
C VAL A 87 4.57 -9.56 5.60
N ARG A 88 4.52 -10.55 4.71
CA ARG A 88 3.60 -11.70 4.82
C ARG A 88 3.86 -12.59 6.03
N ASN A 89 5.03 -12.46 6.64
CA ASN A 89 5.47 -13.30 7.75
C ASN A 89 5.14 -12.69 9.12
N PHE A 90 4.82 -11.40 9.22
CA PHE A 90 4.46 -10.76 10.49
C PHE A 90 2.99 -10.96 10.84
N PHE A 91 2.75 -11.51 12.02
CA PHE A 91 1.43 -11.70 12.61
C PHE A 91 1.21 -10.70 13.74
N LEU A 92 0.13 -9.92 13.65
CA LEU A 92 -0.26 -8.97 14.68
C LEU A 92 -1.35 -9.57 15.55
N ARG A 93 -1.06 -9.72 16.84
CA ARG A 93 -2.06 -10.05 17.85
C ARG A 93 -2.38 -8.81 18.66
N ILE A 94 -3.58 -8.27 18.45
CA ILE A 94 -4.06 -7.04 19.10
C ILE A 94 -4.73 -7.41 20.42
N TYR A 95 -4.21 -6.88 21.52
CA TYR A 95 -4.81 -6.88 22.86
C TYR A 95 -5.39 -5.49 23.17
N ASN A 96 -5.97 -5.32 24.35
CA ASN A 96 -6.62 -4.06 24.72
C ASN A 96 -5.64 -2.88 24.82
N ASP A 97 -4.46 -3.13 25.37
CA ASP A 97 -3.44 -2.13 25.72
C ASP A 97 -2.15 -2.25 24.89
N HIS A 98 -1.99 -3.34 24.14
CA HIS A 98 -0.81 -3.56 23.32
C HIS A 98 -1.08 -4.45 22.10
N THR A 99 -0.17 -4.44 21.14
CA THR A 99 -0.10 -5.37 20.02
C THR A 99 1.19 -6.15 20.11
N VAL A 100 1.10 -7.48 20.00
CA VAL A 100 2.26 -8.35 19.85
C VAL A 100 2.49 -8.63 18.38
N VAL A 101 3.71 -8.39 17.91
CA VAL A 101 4.15 -8.73 16.55
C VAL A 101 5.12 -9.90 16.64
N SER A 102 4.84 -10.96 15.89
CA SER A 102 5.67 -12.17 15.84
C SER A 102 5.72 -12.73 14.42
N VAL A 103 6.66 -13.64 14.13
CA VAL A 103 6.70 -14.34 12.84
C VAL A 103 5.81 -15.59 12.85
N GLN A 104 5.04 -15.82 11.80
CA GLN A 104 4.21 -17.03 11.65
C GLN A 104 5.09 -18.26 11.32
N HIS A 105 4.99 -19.33 12.12
CA HIS A 105 5.80 -20.56 11.97
C HIS A 105 5.27 -21.60 10.97
N ASP A 106 4.01 -21.47 10.51
CA ASP A 106 3.31 -22.54 9.76
C ASP A 106 3.29 -22.34 8.23
N SER A 107 3.89 -21.29 7.70
CA SER A 107 3.94 -21.11 6.25
C SER A 107 5.02 -22.04 5.67
N LYS A 108 4.65 -22.88 4.70
CA LYS A 108 5.61 -23.69 3.91
C LYS A 108 6.64 -22.84 3.15
N ASP A 109 6.62 -21.52 3.33
CA ASP A 109 7.45 -20.50 2.69
C ASP A 109 8.56 -19.94 3.61
N ILE A 110 8.68 -20.36 4.88
CA ILE A 110 9.82 -20.03 5.79
C ILE A 110 11.11 -20.77 5.40
N GLY A 111 11.10 -21.53 4.31
CA GLY A 111 12.12 -22.53 3.98
C GLY A 111 13.57 -22.05 3.87
N ASN A 112 13.84 -20.75 3.97
CA ASN A 112 15.19 -20.17 3.91
C ASN A 112 15.61 -19.37 5.16
N HIS A 113 14.75 -19.16 6.16
CA HIS A 113 15.15 -18.44 7.37
C HIS A 113 16.20 -19.22 8.16
N LYS A 114 17.19 -18.50 8.66
CA LYS A 114 18.28 -19.10 9.42
C LYS A 114 17.85 -19.31 10.86
N SER A 115 18.20 -20.47 11.42
CA SER A 115 18.00 -20.77 12.86
C SER A 115 19.11 -20.20 13.75
N LYS A 116 20.18 -19.69 13.13
CA LYS A 116 21.30 -19.01 13.78
C LYS A 116 21.80 -17.86 12.91
N ILE A 117 22.35 -16.83 13.53
CA ILE A 117 22.98 -15.70 12.86
C ILE A 117 24.38 -16.11 12.39
N GLU A 118 24.49 -16.32 11.08
CA GLU A 118 25.75 -16.61 10.39
C GLU A 118 26.38 -15.36 9.78
N LYS A 119 25.57 -14.31 9.56
CA LYS A 119 25.99 -13.01 9.04
C LYS A 119 25.38 -11.90 9.90
N GLN A 120 26.22 -11.10 10.54
CA GLN A 120 25.80 -9.88 11.21
C GLN A 120 25.69 -8.73 10.20
N TYR A 121 24.54 -8.07 10.19
CA TYR A 121 24.33 -6.85 9.43
C TYR A 121 24.70 -5.63 10.25
N SER A 122 24.97 -4.53 9.57
CA SER A 122 25.27 -3.24 10.18
C SER A 122 24.58 -2.10 9.45
N ILE A 123 24.37 -0.99 10.14
CA ILE A 123 23.93 0.27 9.55
C ILE A 123 25.11 1.22 9.36
N THR A 124 24.94 2.22 8.49
CA THR A 124 25.81 3.38 8.51
C THR A 124 25.39 4.26 9.67
N VAL A 125 26.30 4.46 10.63
CA VAL A 125 26.03 5.25 11.84
C VAL A 125 25.65 6.69 11.44
N PRO A 126 24.48 7.19 11.85
CA PRO A 126 24.07 8.56 11.56
C PRO A 126 25.03 9.58 12.19
N GLU A 127 25.14 10.75 11.57
CA GLU A 127 25.93 11.84 12.13
C GLU A 127 25.41 12.23 13.53
N GLY A 128 26.32 12.40 14.49
CA GLY A 128 25.99 12.74 15.87
C GLY A 128 25.58 11.55 16.74
N PHE A 129 25.64 10.32 16.22
CA PHE A 129 25.43 9.10 16.99
C PHE A 129 26.73 8.29 17.14
N VAL A 130 26.84 7.56 18.25
CA VAL A 130 27.96 6.66 18.56
C VAL A 130 27.40 5.30 18.98
N LEU A 131 28.02 4.23 18.50
CA LEU A 131 27.72 2.85 18.93
C LEU A 131 28.14 2.66 20.39
N ASP A 132 27.22 2.19 21.23
CA ASP A 132 27.50 1.79 22.61
C ASP A 132 27.62 0.27 22.68
N GLU A 133 28.86 -0.22 22.55
CA GLU A 133 29.16 -1.65 22.62
C GLU A 133 28.80 -2.28 23.97
N SER A 134 28.70 -1.49 25.05
CA SER A 134 28.40 -1.99 26.38
C SER A 134 26.92 -2.29 26.60
N GLU A 135 26.06 -1.60 25.85
CA GLU A 135 24.61 -1.81 25.84
C GLU A 135 24.15 -2.66 24.66
N SER A 136 25.03 -2.95 23.70
CA SER A 136 24.74 -3.82 22.56
C SER A 136 24.80 -5.30 22.96
N VAL A 137 23.96 -6.12 22.35
CA VAL A 137 23.85 -7.56 22.64
C VAL A 137 24.15 -8.37 21.38
N SER A 138 24.86 -9.49 21.53
CA SER A 138 25.08 -10.42 20.43
C SER A 138 25.00 -11.87 20.93
N THR A 139 24.12 -12.63 20.30
CA THR A 139 23.88 -14.05 20.58
C THR A 139 23.73 -14.81 19.25
N ASP A 140 23.63 -16.13 19.32
CA ASP A 140 23.45 -16.98 18.14
C ASP A 140 22.14 -16.69 17.37
N ASN A 141 21.14 -16.04 17.96
CA ASN A 141 19.82 -15.85 17.35
C ASN A 141 19.27 -14.43 17.45
N TYR A 142 19.99 -13.53 18.10
CA TYR A 142 19.62 -12.13 18.29
C TYR A 142 20.86 -11.25 18.39
N ILE A 143 20.86 -10.14 17.64
CA ILE A 143 21.85 -9.07 17.75
C ILE A 143 21.09 -7.75 17.91
N GLU A 144 21.51 -6.95 18.89
CA GLU A 144 21.07 -5.58 19.12
C GLU A 144 22.29 -4.66 19.04
N LEU A 145 22.22 -3.62 18.22
CA LEU A 145 23.21 -2.55 18.18
C LEU A 145 22.58 -1.24 18.64
N CYS A 146 23.08 -0.73 19.77
CA CYS A 146 22.56 0.48 20.41
C CYS A 146 23.41 1.70 20.03
N TYR A 147 22.78 2.73 19.45
CA TYR A 147 23.44 3.97 19.07
C TYR A 147 22.82 5.14 19.83
N TYR A 148 23.65 6.00 20.41
CA TYR A 148 23.19 7.15 21.20
C TYR A 148 23.75 8.46 20.66
N SER A 149 22.97 9.53 20.80
CA SER A 149 23.49 10.88 20.64
C SER A 149 24.52 11.19 21.72
N ASP A 150 25.40 12.16 21.46
CA ASP A 150 26.43 12.61 22.44
C ASP A 150 25.83 12.98 23.81
N ASP A 151 24.60 13.50 23.84
CA ASP A 151 23.88 13.86 25.06
C ASP A 151 22.96 12.76 25.62
N LYS A 152 22.99 11.55 25.03
CA LYS A 152 22.14 10.38 25.33
C LYS A 152 20.63 10.65 25.34
N LYS A 153 20.16 11.74 24.71
CA LYS A 153 18.72 12.02 24.61
C LYS A 153 18.03 11.31 23.48
N LYS A 154 18.77 11.00 22.40
CA LYS A 154 18.28 10.24 21.27
C LYS A 154 18.96 8.88 21.23
N SER A 155 18.20 7.88 20.83
CA SER A 155 18.67 6.52 20.67
C SER A 155 18.15 5.93 19.37
N ILE A 156 18.96 5.06 18.79
CA ILE A 156 18.63 4.24 17.64
C ILE A 156 19.04 2.82 17.97
N TYR A 157 18.13 1.88 17.74
CA TYR A 157 18.35 0.46 17.95
C TYR A 157 18.24 -0.23 16.60
N PHE A 158 19.26 -1.02 16.25
CA PHE A 158 19.23 -1.90 15.10
C PHE A 158 19.29 -3.35 15.58
N ASP A 159 18.17 -4.03 15.43
CA ASP A 159 17.99 -5.40 15.84
C ASP A 159 17.97 -6.34 14.64
N GLN A 160 18.63 -7.48 14.80
CA GLN A 160 18.60 -8.60 13.86
C GLN A 160 18.22 -9.88 14.60
N TYR A 161 17.20 -10.57 14.08
CA TYR A 161 16.67 -11.80 14.66
C TYR A 161 16.67 -12.93 13.64
N THR A 162 16.85 -14.16 14.12
CA THR A 162 16.31 -15.33 13.42
C THR A 162 14.78 -15.28 13.46
N ALA A 163 14.09 -15.88 12.50
CA ALA A 163 12.62 -15.86 12.46
C ALA A 163 11.97 -16.35 13.76
N ASP A 164 12.54 -17.40 14.38
CA ASP A 164 11.99 -18.01 15.60
C ASP A 164 12.22 -17.20 16.88
N SER A 165 13.13 -16.22 16.86
CA SER A 165 13.43 -15.40 18.05
C SER A 165 12.66 -14.08 18.09
N TYR A 166 12.03 -13.68 17.00
CA TYR A 166 11.36 -12.37 16.92
C TYR A 166 10.02 -12.34 17.63
N SER A 167 9.89 -11.46 18.63
CA SER A 167 8.62 -11.09 19.25
C SER A 167 8.73 -9.71 19.89
N SER A 168 7.96 -8.73 19.40
CA SER A 168 7.96 -7.35 19.92
C SER A 168 6.57 -6.94 20.40
N TYR A 169 6.54 -6.05 21.40
CA TYR A 169 5.32 -5.53 22.03
C TYR A 169 5.22 -4.03 21.75
N TYR A 170 4.07 -3.60 21.24
CA TYR A 170 3.83 -2.20 20.87
C TYR A 170 2.57 -1.66 21.54
N ASP A 171 2.65 -0.45 22.07
CA ASP A 171 1.49 0.28 22.60
C ASP A 171 0.53 0.64 21.46
N ASN A 172 -0.70 0.11 21.50
CA ASN A 172 -1.70 0.38 20.48
C ASN A 172 -2.72 1.47 20.86
N GLU A 173 -2.58 2.06 22.04
CA GLU A 173 -3.36 3.22 22.47
C GLU A 173 -2.74 4.52 21.93
N ARG A 174 -1.41 4.57 21.86
CA ARG A 174 -0.64 5.76 21.44
C ARG A 174 -0.05 5.65 20.04
N GLY A 175 0.12 4.44 19.54
CA GLY A 175 0.76 4.17 18.26
C GLY A 175 -0.14 3.45 17.28
N HIS A 176 0.28 3.44 16.02
CA HIS A 176 -0.39 2.68 14.98
C HIS A 176 0.61 2.07 14.01
N PHE A 177 0.21 0.94 13.44
CA PHE A 177 0.93 0.28 12.37
C PHE A 177 0.44 0.77 11.01
N LYS A 178 1.38 0.86 10.06
CA LYS A 178 1.10 0.99 8.63
C LYS A 178 2.02 0.08 7.84
N THR A 179 1.51 -0.46 6.74
CA THR A 179 2.36 -1.12 5.74
C THR A 179 2.78 -0.09 4.70
N SER A 180 4.05 -0.12 4.31
CA SER A 180 4.63 0.71 3.27
C SER A 180 5.42 -0.15 2.29
N SER A 181 5.88 0.45 1.21
CA SER A 181 6.86 -0.17 0.31
C SER A 181 8.06 0.76 0.16
N ASP A 182 9.26 0.19 0.17
CA ASP A 182 10.47 0.95 -0.10
C ASP A 182 10.61 1.30 -1.59
N LYS A 183 11.67 2.05 -1.95
CA LYS A 183 11.93 2.47 -3.34
C LYS A 183 12.22 1.31 -4.31
N PHE A 184 12.47 0.11 -3.79
CA PHE A 184 12.71 -1.11 -4.55
C PHE A 184 11.48 -2.02 -4.62
N GLY A 185 10.40 -1.65 -3.94
CA GLY A 185 9.15 -2.41 -3.87
C GLY A 185 9.14 -3.50 -2.79
N ASN A 186 10.10 -3.49 -1.85
CA ASN A 186 10.05 -4.37 -0.67
C ASN A 186 8.99 -3.83 0.29
N GLU A 187 8.17 -4.72 0.85
CA GLU A 187 7.18 -4.34 1.86
C GLU A 187 7.86 -4.10 3.21
N LEU A 188 7.42 -3.06 3.92
CA LEU A 188 7.86 -2.68 5.26
C LEU A 188 6.65 -2.56 6.17
N MET A 189 6.82 -2.94 7.43
CA MET A 189 5.86 -2.59 8.47
C MET A 189 6.44 -1.47 9.31
N ILE A 190 5.68 -0.39 9.48
CA ILE A 190 6.11 0.79 10.23
C ILE A 190 5.15 0.97 11.39
N TYR A 191 5.69 0.97 12.60
CA TYR A 191 5.00 1.41 13.81
C TYR A 191 5.43 2.84 14.14
N LYS A 192 4.47 3.68 14.50
CA LYS A 192 4.76 5.05 14.92
C LYS A 192 3.84 5.49 16.06
N ASN A 193 4.43 6.11 17.07
CA ASN A 193 3.73 6.96 18.04
C ASN A 193 4.36 8.37 18.02
N ASP A 194 4.03 9.22 18.99
CA ASP A 194 4.47 10.62 19.00
C ASP A 194 6.00 10.80 19.16
N ASP A 195 6.66 9.88 19.87
CA ASP A 195 8.06 10.00 20.29
C ASP A 195 8.98 8.90 19.69
N PHE A 196 8.41 7.93 18.99
CA PHE A 196 9.12 6.72 18.57
C PHE A 196 8.59 6.19 17.25
N ILE A 197 9.53 5.73 16.42
CA ILE A 197 9.26 5.05 15.17
C ILE A 197 10.04 3.74 15.13
N SER A 198 9.40 2.69 14.61
CA SER A 198 10.03 1.39 14.35
C SER A 198 9.67 0.92 12.94
N ILE A 199 10.66 0.39 12.22
CA ILE A 199 10.53 -0.22 10.91
C ILE A 199 10.93 -1.69 11.03
N LEU A 200 10.03 -2.57 10.62
CA LEU A 200 10.23 -4.00 10.60
C LEU A 200 10.25 -4.48 9.15
N TRP A 201 11.20 -5.36 8.84
CA TRP A 201 11.25 -6.03 7.55
C TRP A 201 11.92 -7.40 7.65
N ASP A 202 11.67 -8.22 6.65
CA ASP A 202 12.23 -9.55 6.50
C ASP A 202 12.97 -9.61 5.16
N ASN A 203 14.25 -9.97 5.17
CA ASN A 203 15.05 -10.08 3.94
C ASN A 203 15.04 -11.50 3.33
N GLY A 204 14.27 -12.42 3.93
CA GLY A 204 14.19 -13.83 3.57
C GLY A 204 15.17 -14.74 4.32
N GLU A 205 16.11 -14.19 5.09
CA GLU A 205 17.04 -14.93 5.94
C GLU A 205 16.86 -14.58 7.42
N TYR A 206 16.73 -13.29 7.71
CA TYR A 206 16.60 -12.70 9.03
C TYR A 206 15.47 -11.67 9.07
N ILE A 207 14.99 -11.45 10.28
CA ILE A 207 14.05 -10.38 10.62
C ILE A 207 14.87 -9.22 11.17
N PHE A 208 14.51 -8.01 10.77
CA PHE A 208 15.14 -6.80 11.25
C PHE A 208 14.11 -5.86 11.85
N GLU A 209 14.52 -5.19 12.90
CA GLU A 209 13.82 -4.06 13.48
C GLU A 209 14.80 -2.89 13.60
N LEU A 210 14.45 -1.75 13.02
CA LEU A 210 15.18 -0.50 13.18
C LEU A 210 14.25 0.46 13.89
N SER A 211 14.69 1.01 15.02
CA SER A 211 13.81 1.85 15.82
C SER A 211 14.54 3.01 16.50
N GLY A 212 13.81 4.04 16.91
CA GLY A 212 14.40 5.17 17.63
C GLY A 212 13.52 6.41 17.74
N ASP A 213 14.01 7.39 18.49
CA ASP A 213 13.44 8.75 18.61
C ASP A 213 14.04 9.65 17.51
N ILE A 214 13.65 9.37 16.27
CA ILE A 214 14.09 10.06 15.06
C ILE A 214 12.92 10.22 14.08
N SER A 215 13.07 11.10 13.09
CA SER A 215 12.02 11.31 12.10
C SER A 215 11.89 10.13 11.13
N GLU A 216 10.72 10.03 10.48
CA GLU A 216 10.47 9.01 9.46
C GLU A 216 11.43 9.11 8.26
N LEU A 217 11.92 10.31 7.94
CA LEU A 217 12.91 10.48 6.87
C LEU A 217 14.27 9.95 7.29
N GLU A 218 14.74 10.31 8.49
CA GLU A 218 16.04 9.86 9.02
C GLU A 218 16.10 8.33 9.14
N ILE A 219 15.06 7.70 9.70
CA ILE A 219 15.04 6.25 9.87
C ILE A 219 15.02 5.51 8.52
N MET A 220 14.37 6.07 7.50
CA MET A 220 14.37 5.50 6.16
C MET A 220 15.74 5.60 5.49
N ASP A 221 16.46 6.70 5.69
CA ASP A 221 17.84 6.84 5.18
C ASP A 221 18.77 5.81 5.82
N ILE A 222 18.59 5.52 7.11
CA ILE A 222 19.34 4.48 7.83
C ILE A 222 18.95 3.08 7.31
N TYR A 223 17.67 2.81 7.12
CA TYR A 223 17.18 1.55 6.54
C TYR A 223 17.86 1.25 5.20
N TYR A 224 18.00 2.25 4.33
CA TYR A 224 18.70 2.08 3.03
C TYR A 224 20.22 1.85 3.14
N SER A 225 20.80 2.02 4.33
CA SER A 225 22.23 1.87 4.59
C SER A 225 22.62 0.48 5.12
N VAL A 226 21.64 -0.36 5.45
CA VAL A 226 21.83 -1.70 6.01
C VAL A 226 22.63 -2.59 5.05
N LYS A 227 23.66 -3.26 5.55
CA LYS A 227 24.59 -4.08 4.74
C LYS A 227 25.14 -5.30 5.49
#